data_AF-A0A660NGN2-F1
#
_entry.id   AF-A0A660NGN2-F1
#
_cell.length_a   1.000
_cell.length_b   1.000
_cell.length_c   1.000
_cell.angle_alpha   90.00
_cell.angle_beta   90.00
_cell.angle_gamma   90.00
#
_symmetry.space_group_name_H-M   'P 1'
#
loop_
_entity.id
_entity.type
_entity.pdbx_description
1 polymer ?
#
loop_
_entity_poly.entity_id
_entity_poly.type
_entity_poly.pdbx_seq_one_letter_code
_entity_poly.pdbx_strand_id
1 'polypeptide(L)'
;MIELERTSVFNLENAMRGARNPMNSWNRMDSYYDENHEYVLGPNDLSLATRLRKAGSDHRKFIRQIMVSVDITAPLYWWKEYDTYKVATVANSTSTMHKIHAKSFELDDFSHDHLSENGLRVLNLIIANLEEIRLRYVESKNREDWYDMIQLLPSSYNQMRTCTLNYETLVNIYYARRNHKLEEWHHFCDWIGNLPYAKELIIAEEGQ
;
A
#
# COMPACT_ATOMS: atom_id res chain seq x y z
N MET A 1 -5.90 -7.85 -10.69
CA MET A 1 -6.01 -7.81 -9.21
C MET A 1 -4.90 -6.92 -8.64
N ILE A 2 -5.05 -6.31 -7.47
CA ILE A 2 -3.99 -5.47 -6.85
C ILE A 2 -2.76 -6.31 -6.47
N GLU A 3 -1.56 -5.76 -6.63
CA GLU A 3 -0.30 -6.43 -6.28
C GLU A 3 0.46 -5.63 -5.23
N LEU A 4 1.02 -6.33 -4.23
CA LEU A 4 1.82 -5.77 -3.15
C LEU A 4 3.14 -6.52 -3.05
N GLU A 5 4.23 -5.84 -3.39
CA GLU A 5 5.55 -6.44 -3.55
C GLU A 5 6.61 -5.69 -2.74
N ARG A 6 7.77 -6.33 -2.58
CA ARG A 6 8.97 -5.74 -1.94
C ARG A 6 8.68 -5.03 -0.61
N THR A 7 7.81 -5.66 0.19
CA THR A 7 7.44 -5.13 1.50
C THR A 7 8.65 -5.17 2.43
N SER A 8 8.84 -4.10 3.20
CA SER A 8 9.85 -4.01 4.23
C SER A 8 9.31 -3.28 5.45
N VAL A 9 9.53 -3.84 6.64
CA VAL A 9 9.15 -3.23 7.92
C VAL A 9 10.41 -2.82 8.67
N PHE A 10 10.42 -1.59 9.16
CA PHE A 10 11.60 -0.99 9.76
C PHE A 10 11.31 -0.47 11.17
N ASN A 11 12.40 -0.27 11.92
CA ASN A 11 12.42 0.52 13.15
C ASN A 11 11.63 -0.07 14.34
N LEU A 12 11.37 -1.38 14.33
CA LEU A 12 10.74 -2.10 15.46
C LEU A 12 11.53 -1.94 16.76
N GLU A 13 12.86 -2.05 16.71
CA GLU A 13 13.74 -1.91 17.89
C GLU A 13 13.56 -0.54 18.56
N ASN A 14 13.74 0.54 17.81
CA ASN A 14 13.63 1.88 18.37
C ASN A 14 12.20 2.20 18.83
N ALA A 15 11.19 1.72 18.10
CA ALA A 15 9.79 1.86 18.50
C ALA A 15 9.55 1.21 19.88
N MET A 16 10.03 -0.03 20.07
CA MET A 16 9.89 -0.73 21.35
C MET A 16 10.72 -0.11 22.47
N ARG A 17 11.96 0.31 22.18
CA ARG A 17 12.80 1.02 23.14
C ARG A 17 12.13 2.30 23.64
N GLY A 18 11.46 3.04 22.74
CA GLY A 18 10.71 4.25 23.06
C GLY A 18 9.38 3.99 23.79
N ALA A 19 8.83 2.78 23.72
CA ALA A 19 7.60 2.39 24.41
C ALA A 19 7.81 2.07 25.90
N ARG A 20 9.06 1.78 26.30
CA ARG A 20 9.41 1.41 27.68
C ARG A 20 9.48 2.61 28.61
N ASN A 21 9.08 2.41 29.86
CA ASN A 21 9.14 3.44 30.89
C ASN A 21 10.59 3.90 31.12
N PRO A 22 10.87 5.22 31.06
CA PRO A 22 12.20 5.77 31.30
C PRO A 22 12.81 5.26 32.62
N MET A 23 14.08 4.89 32.57
CA MET A 23 14.94 4.52 33.72
C MET A 23 14.50 3.29 34.56
N ASN A 24 13.32 2.72 34.34
CA ASN A 24 12.74 1.68 35.20
C ASN A 24 12.53 0.32 34.52
N SER A 25 12.66 0.25 33.19
CA SER A 25 12.25 -0.95 32.44
C SER A 25 13.09 -1.31 31.22
N TRP A 26 14.19 -0.58 30.95
CA TRP A 26 15.06 -0.88 29.80
C TRP A 26 15.77 -2.23 29.94
N ASN A 27 16.14 -2.62 31.16
CA ASN A 27 16.74 -3.92 31.46
C ASN A 27 15.78 -5.13 31.33
N ARG A 28 14.49 -4.88 31.05
CA ARG A 28 13.49 -5.94 30.84
C ARG A 28 13.23 -6.21 29.35
N MET A 29 14.02 -5.64 28.44
CA MET A 29 13.96 -5.89 27.00
C MET A 29 14.47 -7.30 26.72
N ASP A 30 13.68 -8.07 25.98
CA ASP A 30 13.96 -9.46 25.63
C ASP A 30 13.85 -9.74 24.12
N SER A 31 13.61 -8.70 23.33
CA SER A 31 13.74 -8.72 21.88
C SER A 31 15.20 -8.82 21.43
N TYR A 32 15.42 -9.43 20.28
CA TYR A 32 16.75 -9.72 19.74
C TYR A 32 16.74 -9.74 18.22
N TYR A 33 17.93 -9.73 17.62
CA TYR A 33 18.11 -10.00 16.19
C TYR A 33 18.39 -11.49 15.99
N ASP A 34 17.65 -12.12 15.08
CA ASP A 34 17.85 -13.54 14.74
C ASP A 34 19.01 -13.74 13.76
N GLU A 35 19.19 -14.97 13.29
CA GLU A 35 20.25 -15.33 12.34
C GLU A 35 20.14 -14.63 10.97
N ASN A 36 18.93 -14.20 10.60
CA ASN A 36 18.65 -13.47 9.37
C ASN A 36 18.75 -11.95 9.57
N HIS A 37 19.17 -11.49 10.76
CA HIS A 37 19.20 -10.10 11.16
C HIS A 37 17.81 -9.43 11.15
N GLU A 38 16.75 -10.22 11.35
CA GLU A 38 15.40 -9.72 11.57
C GLU A 38 15.19 -9.44 13.06
N TYR A 39 14.50 -8.34 13.38
CA TYR A 39 14.24 -7.97 14.77
C TYR A 39 13.00 -8.71 15.29
N VAL A 40 13.22 -9.63 16.22
CA VAL A 40 12.20 -10.48 16.82
C VAL A 40 11.79 -9.93 18.19
N LEU A 41 10.48 -9.72 18.39
CA LEU A 41 9.93 -9.28 19.67
C LEU A 41 9.93 -10.45 20.66
N GLY A 42 10.66 -10.27 21.75
CA GLY A 42 10.63 -11.20 22.86
C GLY A 42 9.27 -11.21 23.56
N PRO A 43 8.93 -12.26 24.32
CA PRO A 43 7.62 -12.39 24.97
C PRO A 43 7.22 -11.19 25.85
N ASN A 44 8.16 -10.59 26.58
CA ASN A 44 7.88 -9.44 27.45
C ASN A 44 7.64 -8.17 26.63
N ASP A 45 8.45 -7.93 25.60
CA ASP A 45 8.26 -6.83 24.66
C ASP A 45 6.94 -6.94 23.90
N LEU A 46 6.60 -8.11 23.36
CA LEU A 46 5.34 -8.33 22.66
C LEU A 46 4.13 -8.15 23.59
N SER A 47 4.22 -8.65 24.83
CA SER A 47 3.19 -8.44 25.86
C SER A 47 3.00 -6.95 26.18
N LEU A 48 4.09 -6.19 26.33
CA LEU A 48 4.02 -4.75 26.53
C LEU A 48 3.39 -4.05 25.32
N ALA A 49 3.87 -4.35 24.11
CA ALA A 49 3.40 -3.77 22.86
C ALA A 49 1.89 -3.98 22.68
N THR A 50 1.41 -5.21 22.94
CA THR A 50 0.00 -5.57 22.85
C THR A 50 -0.84 -4.80 23.88
N ARG A 51 -0.40 -4.68 25.14
CA ARG A 51 -1.12 -3.92 26.16
C ARG A 51 -1.21 -2.43 25.80
N LEU A 52 -0.11 -1.83 25.34
CA LEU A 52 -0.10 -0.45 24.89
C LEU A 52 -0.99 -0.24 23.67
N ARG A 53 -1.01 -1.19 22.73
CA ARG A 53 -1.90 -1.16 21.58
C ARG A 53 -3.37 -1.16 21.98
N LYS A 54 -3.75 -2.00 22.94
CA LYS A 54 -5.13 -2.13 23.43
C LYS A 54 -5.59 -0.95 24.28
N ALA A 55 -4.67 -0.27 24.97
CA ALA A 55 -4.98 0.86 25.85
C ALA A 55 -5.43 2.14 25.11
N GLY A 56 -5.44 2.15 23.76
CA GLY A 56 -5.93 3.26 22.95
C GLY A 56 -4.84 4.09 22.28
N SER A 57 -5.27 5.07 21.49
CA SER A 57 -4.41 5.85 20.58
C SER A 57 -3.28 6.63 21.27
N ASP A 58 -3.52 7.14 22.49
CA ASP A 58 -2.53 7.90 23.29
C ASP A 58 -1.40 7.02 23.86
N HIS A 59 -1.71 5.74 24.06
CA HIS A 59 -0.79 4.75 24.62
C HIS A 59 -0.02 3.99 23.53
N ARG A 60 -0.62 3.79 22.35
CA ARG A 60 0.00 3.06 21.23
C ARG A 60 0.90 3.91 20.34
N LYS A 61 1.19 5.17 20.69
CA LYS A 61 2.00 6.11 19.87
C LYS A 61 3.34 5.56 19.36
N PHE A 62 3.91 4.53 20.01
CA PHE A 62 5.12 3.85 19.55
C PHE A 62 4.95 3.20 18.16
N ILE A 63 3.76 2.70 17.81
CA ILE A 63 3.52 2.05 16.51
C ILE A 63 3.59 3.04 15.34
N ARG A 64 3.45 4.34 15.61
CA ARG A 64 3.67 5.42 14.61
C ARG A 64 5.12 5.46 14.11
N GLN A 65 6.04 4.87 14.87
CA GLN A 65 7.46 4.80 14.52
C GLN A 65 7.84 3.50 13.78
N ILE A 66 6.92 2.52 13.68
CA ILE A 66 7.13 1.29 12.92
C ILE A 66 6.76 1.59 11.47
N MET A 67 7.78 1.73 10.62
CA MET A 67 7.61 2.16 9.23
C MET A 67 7.47 0.94 8.31
N VAL A 68 6.69 1.09 7.26
CA VAL A 68 6.50 0.10 6.20
C VAL A 68 6.80 0.78 4.87
N SER A 69 7.59 0.12 4.03
CA SER A 69 7.73 0.44 2.61
C SER A 69 7.19 -0.73 1.80
N VAL A 70 6.45 -0.44 0.74
CA VAL A 70 5.86 -1.46 -0.15
C VAL A 70 5.70 -0.89 -1.55
N ASP A 71 5.98 -1.71 -2.57
CA ASP A 71 5.62 -1.40 -3.95
C ASP A 71 4.19 -1.91 -4.19
N ILE A 72 3.28 -1.02 -4.55
CA ILE A 72 1.87 -1.35 -4.79
C ILE A 72 1.57 -1.09 -6.26
N THR A 73 1.06 -2.10 -6.97
CA THR A 73 0.49 -1.95 -8.31
C THR A 73 -1.02 -2.06 -8.21
N ALA A 74 -1.71 -0.96 -8.51
CA ALA A 74 -3.17 -0.88 -8.36
C ALA A 74 -3.80 0.01 -9.45
N PRO A 75 -5.10 -0.18 -9.76
CA PRO A 75 -5.81 0.64 -10.72
C PRO A 75 -6.02 2.08 -10.20
N LEU A 76 -6.08 3.05 -11.11
CA LEU A 76 -6.27 4.46 -10.76
C LEU A 76 -7.51 4.73 -9.89
N TYR A 77 -8.61 3.98 -10.05
CA TYR A 77 -9.79 4.15 -9.19
C TYR A 77 -9.51 3.79 -7.73
N TRP A 78 -8.66 2.80 -7.46
CA TRP A 78 -8.26 2.43 -6.11
C TRP A 78 -7.32 3.48 -5.52
N TRP A 79 -6.37 3.99 -6.33
CA TRP A 79 -5.48 5.07 -5.92
C TRP A 79 -6.21 6.33 -5.46
N LYS A 80 -7.33 6.68 -6.09
CA LYS A 80 -8.18 7.82 -5.66
C LYS A 80 -8.67 7.65 -4.22
N GLU A 81 -9.00 6.42 -3.82
CA GLU A 81 -9.43 6.14 -2.45
C GLU A 81 -8.25 6.09 -1.49
N TYR A 82 -7.13 5.50 -1.91
CA TYR A 82 -5.89 5.46 -1.13
C TYR A 82 -5.35 6.85 -0.80
N ASP A 83 -5.42 7.78 -1.75
CA ASP A 83 -4.96 9.17 -1.59
C ASP A 83 -5.77 9.97 -0.53
N THR A 84 -6.82 9.39 0.06
CA THR A 84 -7.51 9.95 1.24
C THR A 84 -6.65 9.87 2.50
N TYR A 85 -5.75 8.90 2.60
CA TYR A 85 -4.91 8.64 3.78
C TYR A 85 -3.62 9.49 3.82
N LYS A 86 -3.70 10.76 3.41
CA LYS A 86 -2.55 11.65 3.11
C LYS A 86 -1.47 11.78 4.20
N VAL A 87 -1.82 11.55 5.47
CA VAL A 87 -0.86 11.55 6.58
C VAL A 87 -0.20 10.18 6.67
N ALA A 88 1.11 10.15 6.42
CA ALA A 88 1.94 8.94 6.40
C ALA A 88 1.54 7.90 5.32
N THR A 89 1.22 8.38 4.10
CA THR A 89 1.19 7.57 2.87
C THR A 89 1.96 8.30 1.76
N VAL A 90 3.26 8.51 1.98
CA VAL A 90 4.09 9.14 0.93
C VAL A 90 4.22 8.13 -0.21
N ALA A 91 3.80 8.51 -1.41
CA ALA A 91 3.90 7.68 -2.59
C ALA A 91 4.88 8.30 -3.59
N ASN A 92 5.77 7.48 -4.14
CA ASN A 92 6.63 7.84 -5.25
C ASN A 92 6.29 6.99 -6.48
N SER A 93 6.24 7.62 -7.65
CA SER A 93 5.97 6.93 -8.91
C SER A 93 6.66 7.64 -10.06
N THR A 94 6.97 6.89 -11.12
CA THR A 94 7.40 7.50 -12.37
C THR A 94 6.20 8.21 -13.00
N SER A 95 6.40 9.42 -13.54
CA SER A 95 5.29 10.17 -14.10
C SER A 95 4.70 9.49 -15.34
N THR A 96 3.48 8.96 -15.18
CA THR A 96 2.68 8.40 -16.27
C THR A 96 2.58 9.37 -17.44
N MET A 97 2.26 10.63 -17.20
CA MET A 97 2.10 11.67 -18.23
C MET A 97 3.35 11.85 -19.12
N HIS A 98 4.54 11.63 -18.56
CA HIS A 98 5.80 11.78 -19.30
C HIS A 98 6.23 10.50 -20.03
N LYS A 99 5.72 9.33 -19.61
CA LYS A 99 6.22 8.02 -20.07
C LYS A 99 5.14 7.09 -20.62
N ILE A 100 3.87 7.49 -20.64
CA ILE A 100 2.74 6.67 -21.11
C ILE A 100 2.93 6.13 -22.53
N HIS A 101 3.65 6.88 -23.38
CA HIS A 101 3.92 6.50 -24.76
C HIS A 101 5.13 5.56 -24.94
N ALA A 102 5.88 5.29 -23.86
CA ALA A 102 7.15 4.56 -23.93
C ALA A 102 6.96 3.04 -24.09
N LYS A 103 5.84 2.49 -23.65
CA LYS A 103 5.43 1.08 -23.81
C LYS A 103 4.14 1.03 -24.64
N SER A 104 3.92 -0.05 -25.39
CA SER A 104 2.61 -0.38 -25.96
C SER A 104 1.56 -0.59 -24.88
N PHE A 105 0.30 -0.27 -25.18
CA PHE A 105 -0.82 -0.59 -24.31
C PHE A 105 -1.22 -2.07 -24.47
N GLU A 106 -1.29 -2.78 -23.37
CA GLU A 106 -1.66 -4.19 -23.29
C GLU A 106 -2.84 -4.39 -22.32
N LEU A 107 -3.57 -5.49 -22.45
CA LEU A 107 -4.72 -5.77 -21.58
C LEU A 107 -4.32 -5.82 -20.10
N ASP A 108 -3.17 -6.41 -19.80
CA ASP A 108 -2.64 -6.57 -18.43
C ASP A 108 -2.21 -5.24 -17.78
N ASP A 109 -2.09 -4.16 -18.57
CA ASP A 109 -1.89 -2.82 -18.03
C ASP A 109 -3.17 -2.27 -17.34
N PHE A 110 -4.30 -2.99 -17.42
CA PHE A 110 -5.59 -2.59 -16.86
C PHE A 110 -6.16 -3.64 -15.92
N SER A 111 -6.79 -3.20 -14.83
CA SER A 111 -7.67 -4.05 -14.04
C SER A 111 -8.89 -4.47 -14.86
N HIS A 112 -9.05 -5.77 -15.06
CA HIS A 112 -10.13 -6.35 -15.87
C HIS A 112 -10.74 -7.62 -15.25
N ASP A 113 -10.38 -7.97 -14.01
CA ASP A 113 -10.71 -9.26 -13.36
C ASP A 113 -12.22 -9.48 -13.19
N HIS A 114 -12.99 -8.40 -13.07
CA HIS A 114 -14.44 -8.43 -12.84
C HIS A 114 -15.27 -7.99 -14.05
N LEU A 115 -14.64 -7.74 -15.20
CA LEU A 115 -15.38 -7.33 -16.39
C LEU A 115 -16.21 -8.48 -16.95
N SER A 116 -17.46 -8.17 -17.32
CA SER A 116 -18.25 -9.08 -18.15
C SER A 116 -17.63 -9.19 -19.55
N GLU A 117 -18.04 -10.20 -20.32
CA GLU A 117 -17.59 -10.38 -21.70
C GLU A 117 -17.77 -9.12 -22.56
N ASN A 118 -18.91 -8.42 -22.42
CA ASN A 118 -19.14 -7.16 -23.10
C ASN A 118 -18.20 -6.05 -22.62
N GLY A 119 -17.95 -5.96 -21.31
CA GLY A 119 -17.01 -4.99 -20.74
C GLY A 119 -15.59 -5.20 -21.25
N LEU A 120 -15.15 -6.47 -21.29
CA LEU A 120 -13.84 -6.85 -21.82
C LEU A 120 -13.71 -6.52 -23.31
N ARG A 121 -14.75 -6.73 -24.11
CA ARG A 121 -14.77 -6.33 -25.53
C ARG A 121 -14.61 -4.81 -25.71
N VAL A 122 -15.31 -4.01 -24.90
CA VAL A 122 -15.19 -2.54 -24.93
C VAL A 122 -13.79 -2.10 -24.51
N LEU A 123 -13.22 -2.71 -23.46
CA LEU A 123 -11.87 -2.40 -23.01
C LEU A 123 -10.83 -2.70 -24.11
N ASN A 124 -10.92 -3.85 -24.78
CA ASN A 124 -10.04 -4.18 -25.90
C ASN A 124 -10.12 -3.17 -27.05
N LEU A 125 -11.32 -2.66 -27.37
CA LEU A 125 -11.47 -1.61 -28.37
C LEU A 125 -10.77 -0.31 -27.93
N ILE A 126 -10.92 0.08 -26.66
CA ILE A 126 -10.23 1.26 -26.12
C ILE A 126 -8.72 1.09 -26.19
N ILE A 127 -8.18 -0.08 -25.79
CA ILE A 127 -6.75 -0.38 -25.83
C ILE A 127 -6.20 -0.28 -27.26
N ALA A 128 -6.89 -0.90 -28.24
CA ALA A 128 -6.49 -0.83 -29.63
C ALA A 128 -6.44 0.62 -30.16
N ASN A 129 -7.45 1.44 -29.84
CA ASN A 129 -7.47 2.85 -30.22
C ASN A 129 -6.36 3.65 -29.51
N LEU A 130 -6.13 3.43 -28.22
CA LEU A 130 -5.04 4.06 -27.47
C LEU A 130 -3.67 3.72 -28.07
N GLU A 131 -3.47 2.49 -28.51
CA GLU A 131 -2.23 2.06 -29.16
C GLU A 131 -2.04 2.71 -30.55
N GLU A 132 -3.10 2.81 -31.35
CA GLU A 132 -3.06 3.56 -32.61
C GLU A 132 -2.70 5.04 -32.39
N ILE A 133 -3.32 5.69 -31.40
CA ILE A 133 -2.99 7.07 -31.00
C ILE A 133 -1.52 7.15 -30.55
N ARG A 134 -1.05 6.19 -29.75
CA ARG A 134 0.32 6.14 -29.26
C ARG A 134 1.32 6.07 -30.41
N LEU A 135 1.08 5.22 -31.41
CA LEU A 135 1.94 5.09 -32.59
C LEU A 135 2.01 6.40 -33.37
N ARG A 136 0.87 7.06 -33.62
CA ARG A 136 0.83 8.39 -34.26
C ARG A 136 1.59 9.44 -33.46
N TYR A 137 1.47 9.44 -32.13
CA TYR A 137 2.24 10.34 -31.27
C TYR A 137 3.75 10.05 -31.33
N VAL A 138 4.15 8.78 -31.30
CA VAL A 138 5.57 8.39 -31.33
C VAL A 138 6.23 8.88 -32.62
N GLU A 139 5.53 8.79 -33.75
CA GLU A 139 5.97 9.26 -35.06
C GLU A 139 5.95 10.80 -35.19
N SER A 140 4.82 11.44 -34.88
CA SER A 140 4.60 12.86 -35.18
C SER A 140 4.99 13.82 -34.05
N LYS A 141 5.01 13.34 -32.80
CA LYS A 141 5.07 14.16 -31.57
C LYS A 141 3.94 15.19 -31.46
N ASN A 142 2.81 14.97 -32.13
CA ASN A 142 1.65 15.85 -32.06
C ASN A 142 1.09 15.92 -30.63
N ARG A 143 0.90 17.14 -30.13
CA ARG A 143 0.36 17.38 -28.79
C ARG A 143 -1.09 16.90 -28.63
N GLU A 144 -1.88 16.88 -29.71
CA GLU A 144 -3.26 16.39 -29.69
C GLU A 144 -3.31 14.88 -29.40
N ASP A 145 -2.56 14.06 -30.12
CA ASP A 145 -2.47 12.61 -29.86
C ASP A 145 -1.96 12.33 -28.42
N TRP A 146 -1.08 13.18 -27.88
CA TRP A 146 -0.66 13.08 -26.48
C TRP A 146 -1.81 13.31 -25.50
N TYR A 147 -2.61 14.36 -25.71
CA TYR A 147 -3.77 14.63 -24.87
C TYR A 147 -4.83 13.53 -24.99
N ASP A 148 -5.05 12.99 -26.19
CA ASP A 148 -5.99 11.89 -26.41
C ASP A 148 -5.60 10.67 -25.56
N MET A 149 -4.33 10.24 -25.59
CA MET A 149 -3.86 9.12 -24.76
C MET A 149 -4.16 9.33 -23.26
N ILE A 150 -3.98 10.56 -22.78
CA ILE A 150 -4.14 10.88 -21.35
C ILE A 150 -5.59 10.96 -20.95
N GLN A 151 -6.41 11.66 -21.73
CA GLN A 151 -7.80 11.94 -21.38
C GLN A 151 -8.68 10.72 -21.59
N LEU A 152 -8.32 9.85 -22.53
CA LEU A 152 -9.02 8.59 -22.78
C LEU A 152 -8.56 7.46 -21.87
N LEU A 153 -7.45 7.61 -21.13
CA LEU A 153 -6.90 6.57 -20.28
C LEU A 153 -7.93 6.09 -19.25
N PRO A 154 -8.40 4.83 -19.32
CA PRO A 154 -9.34 4.30 -18.36
C PRO A 154 -8.82 4.35 -16.92
N SER A 155 -9.72 4.58 -15.96
CA SER A 155 -9.37 4.51 -14.54
C SER A 155 -8.99 3.10 -14.07
N SER A 156 -9.20 2.08 -14.90
CA SER A 156 -8.70 0.73 -14.64
C SER A 156 -7.20 0.59 -14.90
N TYR A 157 -6.53 1.59 -15.49
CA TYR A 157 -5.08 1.53 -15.74
C TYR A 157 -4.30 1.32 -14.43
N ASN A 158 -3.43 0.32 -14.42
CA ASN A 158 -2.62 -0.05 -13.27
C ASN A 158 -1.40 0.87 -13.18
N GLN A 159 -1.11 1.34 -11.97
CA GLN A 159 0.09 2.10 -11.67
C GLN A 159 0.79 1.50 -10.47
N MET A 160 2.09 1.27 -10.63
CA MET A 160 2.99 0.96 -9.53
C MET A 160 3.42 2.25 -8.83
N ARG A 161 3.29 2.29 -7.51
CA ARG A 161 3.87 3.33 -6.65
C ARG A 161 4.56 2.69 -5.46
N THR A 162 5.75 3.19 -5.11
CA THR A 162 6.39 2.84 -3.84
C THR A 162 5.79 3.70 -2.75
N CYS A 163 5.19 3.08 -1.75
CA CYS A 163 4.50 3.73 -0.66
C CYS A 163 5.24 3.55 0.66
N THR A 164 5.37 4.63 1.42
CA THR A 164 5.85 4.61 2.82
C THR A 164 4.73 4.99 3.76
N LEU A 165 4.49 4.13 4.76
CA LEU A 165 3.48 4.28 5.78
C LEU A 165 3.95 3.75 7.15
N ASN A 166 3.11 3.81 8.17
CA ASN A 166 3.41 3.26 9.49
C ASN A 166 2.26 2.42 10.03
N TYR A 167 2.50 1.66 11.10
CA TYR A 167 1.50 0.76 11.67
C TYR A 167 0.26 1.50 12.18
N GLU A 168 0.36 2.75 12.64
CA GLU A 168 -0.82 3.54 13.03
C GLU A 168 -1.72 3.87 11.83
N THR A 169 -1.13 4.23 10.70
CA THR A 169 -1.88 4.45 9.46
C THR A 169 -2.54 3.15 8.99
N LEU A 170 -1.84 2.03 9.10
CA LEU A 170 -2.38 0.71 8.76
C LEU A 170 -3.56 0.28 9.64
N VAL A 171 -3.53 0.61 10.94
CA VAL A 171 -4.70 0.44 11.81
C VAL A 171 -5.91 1.15 11.22
N ASN A 172 -5.75 2.43 10.89
CA ASN A 172 -6.85 3.24 10.36
C ASN A 172 -7.37 2.73 9.02
N ILE A 173 -6.47 2.35 8.11
CA ILE A 173 -6.85 1.78 6.80
C ILE A 173 -7.59 0.46 7.00
N TYR A 174 -7.04 -0.46 7.79
CA TYR A 174 -7.62 -1.78 8.00
C TYR A 174 -9.07 -1.71 8.47
N TYR A 175 -9.34 -0.95 9.54
CA TYR A 175 -10.70 -0.85 10.07
C TYR A 175 -11.67 -0.09 9.15
N ALA A 176 -11.18 0.87 8.35
CA ALA A 176 -12.00 1.60 7.39
C ALA A 176 -12.31 0.78 6.13
N ARG A 177 -11.45 -0.19 5.75
CA ARG A 177 -11.49 -0.84 4.43
C ARG A 177 -11.75 -2.35 4.45
N ARG A 178 -11.64 -3.03 5.59
CA ARG A 178 -11.84 -4.50 5.68
C ARG A 178 -13.20 -5.02 5.20
N ASN A 179 -14.23 -4.17 5.19
CA ASN A 179 -15.58 -4.49 4.69
C ASN A 179 -15.94 -3.69 3.43
N HIS A 180 -14.94 -3.21 2.69
CA HIS A 180 -15.19 -2.39 1.50
C HIS A 180 -15.86 -3.18 0.37
N LYS A 181 -16.41 -2.50 -0.62
CA LYS A 181 -17.04 -3.14 -1.80
C LYS A 181 -16.04 -3.60 -2.86
N LEU A 182 -14.83 -3.05 -2.83
CA LEU A 182 -13.76 -3.37 -3.79
C LEU A 182 -12.91 -4.48 -3.21
N GLU A 183 -12.73 -5.56 -3.97
CA GLU A 183 -11.92 -6.70 -3.55
C GLU A 183 -10.44 -6.31 -3.37
N GLU A 184 -9.94 -5.32 -4.11
CA GLU A 184 -8.57 -4.81 -3.96
C GLU A 184 -8.29 -4.32 -2.53
N TRP A 185 -9.28 -3.76 -1.84
CA TRP A 185 -9.13 -3.40 -0.43
C TRP A 185 -9.09 -4.60 0.49
N HIS A 186 -9.76 -5.71 0.16
CA HIS A 186 -9.69 -6.95 0.93
C HIS A 186 -8.31 -7.56 0.77
N HIS A 187 -7.78 -7.66 -0.45
CA HIS A 187 -6.40 -8.07 -0.71
C HIS A 187 -5.38 -7.18 0.03
N PHE A 188 -5.60 -5.87 0.06
CA PHE A 188 -4.78 -4.96 0.84
C PHE A 188 -4.87 -5.27 2.36
N CYS A 189 -6.07 -5.49 2.89
CA CYS A 189 -6.26 -5.86 4.30
C CYS A 189 -5.67 -7.23 4.67
N ASP A 190 -5.71 -8.20 3.76
CA ASP A 190 -5.07 -9.49 3.93
C ASP A 190 -3.54 -9.35 3.96
N TRP A 191 -2.98 -8.51 3.07
CA TRP A 191 -1.57 -8.15 3.12
C TRP A 191 -1.18 -7.49 4.45
N ILE A 192 -2.00 -6.58 4.98
CA ILE A 192 -1.79 -6.00 6.31
C ILE A 192 -1.67 -7.11 7.37
N GLY A 193 -2.54 -8.13 7.30
CA GLY A 193 -2.54 -9.26 8.22
C GLY A 193 -1.28 -10.13 8.18
N ASN A 194 -0.50 -10.06 7.10
CA ASN A 194 0.75 -10.78 6.93
C ASN A 194 1.99 -9.99 7.40
N LEU A 195 1.82 -8.73 7.82
CA LEU A 195 2.93 -7.94 8.36
C LEU A 195 3.37 -8.48 9.74
N PRO A 196 4.66 -8.32 10.12
CA PRO A 196 5.15 -8.70 11.43
C PRO A 196 4.29 -8.16 12.57
N TYR A 197 3.78 -9.05 13.42
CA TYR A 197 2.94 -8.71 14.58
C TYR A 197 1.64 -7.95 14.23
N ALA A 198 1.12 -8.11 13.00
CA ALA A 198 -0.10 -7.41 12.58
C ALA A 198 -1.32 -7.75 13.43
N LYS A 199 -1.44 -9.01 13.88
CA LYS A 199 -2.55 -9.45 14.74
C LYS A 199 -2.57 -8.70 16.07
N GLU A 200 -1.40 -8.47 16.65
CA GLU A 200 -1.23 -7.83 17.95
C GLU A 200 -1.23 -6.30 17.86
N LEU A 201 -0.62 -5.75 16.80
CA LEU A 201 -0.32 -4.32 16.71
C LEU A 201 -1.24 -3.55 15.77
N ILE A 202 -1.88 -4.21 14.81
CA ILE A 202 -2.73 -3.58 13.80
C ILE A 202 -4.20 -3.99 13.98
N ILE A 203 -4.48 -5.30 13.88
CA ILE A 203 -5.82 -5.91 13.84
C ILE A 203 -6.44 -6.09 15.23
N ALA A 204 -5.63 -6.03 16.29
CA ALA A 204 -6.09 -6.19 17.66
C ALA A 204 -7.23 -5.22 18.00
N GLU A 205 -8.32 -5.77 18.52
CA GLU A 205 -9.41 -4.98 19.08
C GLU A 205 -8.90 -4.09 20.21
N GLU A 206 -9.38 -2.84 20.26
CA GLU A 206 -9.13 -1.96 21.39
C GLU A 206 -9.75 -2.60 22.64
N GLY A 207 -8.99 -2.61 23.74
CA GLY A 207 -9.54 -3.08 25.02
C GLY A 207 -10.58 -2.08 25.51
N GLN A 208 -11.72 -2.59 25.98
CA GLN A 208 -12.67 -1.80 26.77
C GLN A 208 -12.02 -1.27 28.05
#